data_AF-A0A7C4YW62-F1
#
_entry.id   AF-A0A7C4YW62-F1
#
_cell.length_a   1.000
_cell.length_b   1.000
_cell.length_c   1.000
_cell.angle_alpha   90.00
_cell.angle_beta   90.00
_cell.angle_gamma   90.00
#
_symmetry.space_group_name_H-M   'P 1'
#
loop_
_entity.id
_entity.type
_entity.pdbx_description
1 polymer ?
#
loop_
_entity_poly.entity_id
_entity_poly.type
_entity_poly.pdbx_seq_one_letter_code
_entity_poly.pdbx_strand_id
1 'polypeptide(L)'
;MDNYEKNVDKAINAVEKAGGVVNRLQIGCWIIFANLFLGGFCLWGAYAGYTSWNLEQNGETTTGIVTRLEESSDGDGGCCVYSPVIEFEADGQTYSFESDNASYPPAYDVGEEVSVLYDPADPKTAQINKWTERWLMPVILVPAMIFTALLVNFFLIRSFRRNENVG
;
A
#
# COMPACT_ATOMS: atom_id res chain seq x y z
N MET A 1 2.36 62.11 -10.80
CA MET A 1 1.80 60.76 -11.04
C MET A 1 2.48 59.71 -10.15
N ASP A 2 3.71 59.97 -9.70
CA ASP A 2 4.59 59.07 -8.93
C ASP A 2 4.03 58.46 -7.64
N ASN A 3 3.15 59.16 -6.92
CA ASN A 3 2.63 58.64 -5.64
C ASN A 3 1.60 57.52 -5.85
N TYR A 4 0.84 57.57 -6.95
CA TYR A 4 -0.13 56.53 -7.28
C TYR A 4 0.60 55.23 -7.66
N GLU A 5 1.56 55.31 -8.58
CA GLU A 5 2.38 54.17 -9.02
C GLU A 5 3.10 53.51 -7.85
N LYS A 6 3.75 54.30 -6.98
CA LYS A 6 4.43 53.78 -5.78
C LYS A 6 3.50 53.00 -4.84
N ASN A 7 2.25 53.43 -4.70
CA ASN A 7 1.27 52.75 -3.86
C ASN A 7 0.76 51.46 -4.53
N VAL A 8 0.59 51.47 -5.86
CA VAL A 8 0.24 50.28 -6.65
C VAL A 8 1.37 49.24 -6.58
N ASP A 9 2.63 49.64 -6.76
CA ASP A 9 3.79 48.74 -6.69
C ASP A 9 3.96 48.12 -5.30
N LYS A 10 3.68 48.89 -4.25
CA LYS A 10 3.70 48.39 -2.87
C LYS A 10 2.60 47.35 -2.63
N ALA A 11 1.41 47.57 -3.19
CA ALA A 11 0.30 46.63 -3.10
C ALA A 11 0.61 45.34 -3.88
N ILE A 12 1.15 45.43 -5.09
CA ILE A 12 1.55 44.27 -5.91
C ILE A 12 2.63 43.45 -5.19
N ASN A 13 3.67 44.09 -4.66
CA ASN A 13 4.71 43.40 -3.88
C ASN A 13 4.16 42.70 -2.63
N ALA A 14 3.16 43.29 -1.96
CA ALA A 14 2.53 42.67 -0.80
C ALA A 14 1.71 41.43 -1.19
N VAL A 15 0.98 41.49 -2.31
CA VAL A 15 0.23 40.36 -2.86
C VAL A 15 1.15 39.23 -3.31
N GLU A 16 2.26 39.55 -3.98
CA GLU A 16 3.24 38.56 -4.42
C GLU A 16 3.92 37.85 -3.24
N LYS A 17 4.31 38.62 -2.20
CA LYS A 17 4.83 38.05 -0.95
C LYS A 17 3.80 37.17 -0.25
N ALA A 18 2.53 37.60 -0.19
CA ALA A 18 1.46 36.81 0.39
C ALA A 18 1.23 35.50 -0.38
N GLY A 19 1.19 35.55 -1.71
CA GLY A 19 1.08 34.36 -2.57
C GLY A 19 2.25 33.39 -2.39
N GLY A 20 3.48 33.90 -2.28
CA GLY A 20 4.66 33.10 -1.99
C GLY A 20 4.63 32.41 -0.62
N VAL A 21 4.12 33.10 0.41
CA VAL A 21 3.94 32.51 1.76
C VAL A 21 2.86 31.45 1.77
N VAL A 22 1.72 31.71 1.11
CA VAL A 22 0.61 30.75 1.00
C VAL A 22 1.05 29.48 0.29
N ASN A 23 1.79 29.59 -0.82
CA ASN A 23 2.32 28.44 -1.54
C ASN A 23 3.26 27.59 -0.67
N ARG A 24 4.15 28.24 0.12
CA ARG A 24 5.06 27.54 1.04
C ARG A 24 4.30 26.82 2.17
N LEU A 25 3.25 27.43 2.70
CA LEU A 25 2.41 26.85 3.75
C LEU A 25 1.64 25.63 3.22
N GLN A 26 1.06 25.76 2.02
CA GLN A 26 0.34 24.69 1.35
C GLN A 26 1.24 23.49 1.06
N ILE A 27 2.46 23.70 0.56
CA ILE A 27 3.45 22.64 0.35
C ILE A 27 3.78 21.93 1.67
N GLY A 28 3.96 22.68 2.76
CA GLY A 28 4.19 22.10 4.09
C GLY A 28 3.05 21.20 4.56
N CYS A 29 1.79 21.65 4.40
CA CYS A 29 0.62 20.86 4.75
C CYS A 29 0.52 19.55 3.94
N TRP A 30 0.80 19.58 2.64
CA TRP A 30 0.80 18.39 1.79
C TRP A 30 1.88 17.38 2.20
N ILE A 31 3.05 17.83 2.65
CA ILE A 31 4.12 16.94 3.13
C ILE A 31 3.75 16.26 4.45
N ILE A 32 3.15 17.00 5.38
CA ILE A 32 2.70 16.44 6.66
C ILE A 32 1.60 15.40 6.41
N PHE A 33 0.65 15.71 5.53
CA PHE A 33 -0.39 14.78 5.13
C PHE A 33 0.19 13.51 4.48
N ALA A 34 1.13 13.66 3.56
CA ALA A 34 1.80 12.52 2.91
C ALA A 34 2.56 11.63 3.92
N ASN A 35 3.25 12.22 4.90
CA ASN A 35 3.94 11.47 5.96
C ASN A 35 2.97 10.74 6.89
N LEU A 36 1.85 11.37 7.25
CA LEU A 36 0.82 10.72 8.06
C LEU A 36 0.18 9.55 7.32
N PHE A 37 -0.11 9.73 6.02
CA PHE A 37 -0.64 8.67 5.18
C PHE A 37 0.35 7.48 5.07
N LEU A 38 1.63 7.77 4.83
CA LEU A 38 2.71 6.78 4.84
C LEU A 38 2.82 6.06 6.19
N GLY A 39 2.76 6.80 7.31
CA GLY A 39 2.81 6.23 8.65
C GLY A 39 1.64 5.30 8.94
N GLY A 40 0.43 5.66 8.50
CA GLY A 40 -0.75 4.79 8.59
C GLY A 40 -0.57 3.50 7.79
N PHE A 41 -0.03 3.59 6.57
CA PHE A 41 0.26 2.42 5.75
C PHE A 41 1.33 1.52 6.37
N CYS A 42 2.36 2.11 7.00
CA CYS A 42 3.36 1.35 7.76
C CYS A 42 2.76 0.62 8.97
N LEU A 43 1.84 1.24 9.71
CA LEU A 43 1.16 0.60 10.85
C LEU A 43 0.28 -0.56 10.39
N TRP A 44 -0.47 -0.38 9.30
CA TRP A 44 -1.28 -1.46 8.71
C TRP A 44 -0.40 -2.62 8.24
N GLY A 45 0.71 -2.31 7.55
CA GLY A 45 1.69 -3.33 7.14
C GLY A 45 2.33 -4.07 8.32
N ALA A 46 2.65 -3.37 9.42
CA ALA A 46 3.17 -4.01 10.63
C ALA A 46 2.14 -4.92 11.31
N TYR A 47 0.86 -4.53 11.30
CA TYR A 47 -0.22 -5.37 11.80
C TYR A 47 -0.39 -6.64 10.96
N ALA A 48 -0.42 -6.54 9.63
CA ALA A 48 -0.46 -7.68 8.71
C ALA A 48 0.81 -8.57 8.82
N GLY A 49 1.96 -7.96 9.12
CA GLY A 49 3.20 -8.68 9.41
C GLY A 49 3.17 -9.42 10.74
N TYR A 50 2.52 -8.88 11.76
CA TYR A 50 2.38 -9.54 13.06
C TYR A 50 1.49 -10.78 12.99
N THR A 51 0.33 -10.70 12.32
CA THR A 51 -0.54 -11.86 12.09
C THR A 51 0.20 -12.95 11.33
N SER A 52 0.97 -12.54 10.33
CA SER A 52 1.86 -13.41 9.57
C SER A 52 2.97 -14.06 10.40
N TRP A 53 3.60 -13.33 11.34
CA TRP A 53 4.63 -13.88 12.22
C TRP A 53 4.03 -14.92 13.19
N ASN A 54 2.78 -14.74 13.61
CA ASN A 54 2.09 -15.76 14.39
C ASN A 54 1.90 -17.06 13.59
N LEU A 55 1.57 -16.96 12.29
CA LEU A 55 1.55 -18.11 11.37
C LEU A 55 2.95 -18.67 11.08
N GLU A 56 4.02 -17.88 11.13
CA GLU A 56 5.36 -18.39 10.85
C GLU A 56 6.01 -19.09 12.06
N GLN A 57 5.63 -18.72 13.29
CA GLN A 57 6.11 -19.39 14.50
C GLN A 57 5.33 -20.66 14.85
N ASN A 58 4.05 -20.75 14.48
CA ASN A 58 3.18 -21.87 14.86
C ASN A 58 2.52 -22.58 13.68
N GLY A 59 2.56 -22.01 12.47
CA GLY A 59 1.87 -22.56 11.31
C GLY A 59 2.64 -23.71 10.69
N GLU A 60 1.90 -24.75 10.35
CA GLU A 60 2.42 -25.88 9.59
C GLU A 60 2.11 -25.70 8.11
N THR A 61 3.06 -26.09 7.27
CA THR A 61 2.89 -26.03 5.82
C THR A 61 2.44 -27.38 5.31
N THR A 62 1.32 -27.40 4.59
CA THR A 62 0.81 -28.58 3.89
C THR A 62 0.61 -28.27 2.40
N THR A 63 0.37 -29.30 1.62
CA THR A 63 0.04 -29.16 0.18
C THR A 63 -1.47 -29.21 0.04
N GLY A 64 -2.05 -28.17 -0.55
CA GLY A 64 -3.46 -28.10 -0.91
C GLY A 64 -3.66 -28.13 -2.42
N ILE A 65 -4.86 -28.51 -2.85
CA ILE A 65 -5.26 -28.54 -4.27
C ILE A 65 -6.41 -27.55 -4.47
N VAL A 66 -6.35 -26.74 -5.52
CA VAL A 66 -7.46 -25.88 -5.91
C VAL A 66 -8.59 -26.73 -6.48
N THR A 67 -9.71 -26.86 -5.76
CA THR A 67 -10.83 -27.71 -6.19
C THR A 67 -11.91 -26.93 -6.94
N ARG A 68 -12.03 -25.63 -6.67
CA ARG A 68 -13.02 -24.74 -7.30
C ARG A 68 -12.50 -23.31 -7.37
N LEU A 69 -13.00 -22.55 -8.35
CA LEU A 69 -12.93 -21.10 -8.37
C LEU A 69 -14.33 -20.56 -8.08
N GLU A 70 -14.48 -19.83 -6.98
CA GLU A 70 -15.71 -19.13 -6.61
C GLU A 70 -15.77 -17.81 -7.40
N GLU A 71 -16.86 -17.58 -8.12
CA GLU A 71 -17.04 -16.34 -8.88
C GLU A 71 -17.82 -15.33 -8.03
N SER A 72 -17.18 -14.22 -7.70
CA SER A 72 -17.85 -13.08 -7.07
C SER A 72 -18.08 -12.01 -8.13
N SER A 73 -19.36 -11.65 -8.33
CA SER A 73 -19.79 -10.58 -9.22
C SER A 73 -20.37 -9.44 -8.38
N ASP A 74 -19.76 -8.26 -8.46
CA ASP A 74 -20.41 -7.05 -7.98
C ASP A 74 -21.56 -6.73 -8.94
N GLY A 75 -22.79 -6.71 -8.41
CA GLY A 75 -24.06 -6.67 -9.15
C GLY A 75 -24.31 -5.45 -10.06
N ASP A 76 -23.28 -4.68 -10.41
CA ASP A 76 -23.32 -3.47 -11.23
C ASP A 76 -22.63 -3.64 -12.61
N GLY A 77 -22.55 -4.87 -13.11
CA GLY A 77 -22.10 -5.18 -14.47
C GLY A 77 -20.59 -5.08 -14.71
N GLY A 78 -19.79 -5.04 -13.64
CA GLY A 78 -18.33 -5.11 -13.68
C GLY A 78 -17.78 -6.53 -13.73
N CYS A 79 -16.53 -6.67 -14.22
CA CYS A 79 -15.82 -7.94 -14.35
C CYS A 79 -15.89 -8.80 -13.09
N CYS A 80 -16.10 -10.11 -13.27
CA CYS A 80 -16.15 -11.08 -12.19
C CYS A 80 -14.74 -11.37 -11.67
N VAL A 81 -14.59 -11.45 -10.35
CA VAL A 81 -13.34 -11.88 -9.71
C VAL A 81 -13.46 -13.34 -9.29
N TYR A 82 -12.37 -14.09 -9.40
CA TYR A 82 -12.32 -15.50 -9.05
C TYR A 82 -11.50 -15.71 -7.78
N SER A 83 -12.13 -16.27 -6.76
CA SER A 83 -11.48 -16.69 -5.51
C SER A 83 -11.22 -18.21 -5.56
N PRO A 84 -9.97 -18.68 -5.46
CA PRO A 84 -9.71 -20.11 -5.38
C PRO A 84 -10.18 -20.68 -4.04
N VAL A 85 -10.89 -21.80 -4.12
CA VAL A 85 -11.24 -22.67 -2.99
C VAL A 85 -10.23 -23.81 -2.97
N ILE A 86 -9.48 -23.88 -1.88
CA ILE A 86 -8.37 -24.81 -1.72
C ILE A 86 -8.78 -25.85 -0.70
N GLU A 87 -8.56 -27.11 -1.05
CA GLU A 87 -8.75 -28.25 -0.18
C GLU A 87 -7.39 -28.77 0.26
N PHE A 88 -7.21 -28.98 1.57
CA PHE A 88 -5.97 -29.48 2.14
C PHE A 88 -6.25 -30.49 3.24
N GLU A 89 -5.31 -31.40 3.46
CA GLU A 89 -5.38 -32.38 4.55
C GLU A 89 -4.49 -31.91 5.71
N ALA A 90 -5.06 -31.89 6.90
CA ALA A 90 -4.37 -31.60 8.15
C ALA A 90 -4.91 -32.51 9.27
N ASP A 91 -4.00 -33.09 10.06
CA ASP A 91 -4.35 -33.94 11.21
C ASP A 91 -5.31 -35.12 10.85
N GLY A 92 -5.19 -35.63 9.63
CA GLY A 92 -6.03 -36.71 9.09
C GLY A 92 -7.47 -36.30 8.75
N GLN A 93 -7.76 -35.00 8.70
CA GLN A 93 -9.03 -34.43 8.27
C GLN A 93 -8.83 -33.51 7.06
N THR A 94 -9.80 -33.55 6.15
CA THR A 94 -9.82 -32.67 4.98
C THR A 94 -10.52 -31.37 5.32
N TYR A 95 -9.83 -30.25 5.11
CA TYR A 95 -10.34 -28.90 5.29
C TYR A 95 -10.39 -28.17 3.95
N SER A 96 -11.35 -27.27 3.80
CA SER A 96 -11.41 -26.37 2.65
C SER A 96 -11.56 -24.92 3.13
N PHE A 97 -10.86 -24.01 2.45
CA PHE A 97 -10.98 -22.58 2.70
C PHE A 97 -11.02 -21.82 1.38
N GLU A 98 -11.76 -20.71 1.38
CA GLU A 98 -11.75 -19.74 0.28
C GLU A 98 -10.59 -18.78 0.52
N SER A 99 -9.78 -18.55 -0.52
CA SER A 99 -8.71 -17.56 -0.43
C SER A 99 -9.28 -16.14 -0.57
N ASP A 100 -8.88 -15.25 0.33
CA ASP A 100 -9.19 -13.81 0.24
C ASP A 100 -8.57 -13.13 -1.01
N ASN A 101 -7.66 -13.81 -1.72
CA ASN A 101 -7.04 -13.31 -2.96
C ASN A 101 -7.93 -13.59 -4.19
N ALA A 102 -9.00 -12.80 -4.33
CA ALA A 102 -9.82 -12.79 -5.54
C ALA A 102 -9.11 -12.01 -6.67
N SER A 103 -9.04 -12.58 -7.88
CA SER A 103 -8.34 -11.95 -9.01
C SER A 103 -9.01 -12.18 -10.38
N TYR A 104 -8.80 -11.24 -11.30
CA TYR A 104 -9.18 -11.36 -12.71
C TYR A 104 -8.03 -10.86 -13.60
N PRO A 105 -7.47 -11.69 -14.51
CA PRO A 105 -7.73 -13.12 -14.71
C PRO A 105 -7.38 -13.97 -13.47
N PRO A 106 -7.95 -15.19 -13.33
CA PRO A 106 -7.71 -16.05 -12.17
C PRO A 106 -6.21 -16.34 -12.01
N ALA A 107 -5.70 -16.16 -10.79
CA ALA A 107 -4.30 -16.37 -10.46
C ALA A 107 -3.88 -17.85 -10.31
N TYR A 108 -4.86 -18.76 -10.36
CA TYR A 108 -4.68 -20.20 -10.16
C TYR A 108 -5.65 -21.00 -11.02
N ASP A 109 -5.23 -22.19 -11.43
CA ASP A 109 -6.07 -23.13 -12.17
C ASP A 109 -6.63 -24.24 -11.27
N VAL A 110 -7.80 -24.78 -11.62
CA VAL A 110 -8.39 -25.93 -10.91
C VAL A 110 -7.49 -27.15 -11.10
N GLY A 111 -7.11 -27.78 -9.98
CA GLY A 111 -6.16 -28.89 -9.94
C GLY A 111 -4.70 -28.46 -9.71
N GLU A 112 -4.42 -27.17 -9.57
CA GLU A 112 -3.09 -26.68 -9.21
C GLU A 112 -2.75 -27.01 -7.75
N GLU A 113 -1.55 -27.56 -7.53
CA GLU A 113 -1.00 -27.79 -6.19
C GLU A 113 -0.41 -26.50 -5.65
N VAL A 114 -0.88 -26.08 -4.47
CA VAL A 114 -0.44 -24.85 -3.82
C VAL A 114 0.02 -25.14 -2.40
N SER A 115 1.03 -24.43 -1.94
CA SER A 115 1.49 -24.52 -0.55
C SER A 115 0.51 -23.76 0.35
N VAL A 116 -0.08 -24.44 1.32
CA VAL A 116 -1.03 -23.88 2.29
C VAL A 116 -0.33 -23.79 3.64
N LEU A 117 -0.37 -22.62 4.26
CA LEU A 117 0.04 -22.41 5.64
C LEU A 117 -1.21 -22.33 6.50
N TYR A 118 -1.35 -23.24 7.46
CA TYR A 118 -2.50 -23.26 8.38
C TYR A 118 -2.02 -23.23 9.83
N ASP A 119 -2.86 -22.70 10.72
CA ASP A 119 -2.62 -22.77 12.16
C ASP A 119 -3.10 -24.14 12.71
N PRO A 120 -2.21 -24.99 13.25
CA PRO A 120 -2.60 -26.27 13.85
C PRO A 120 -3.49 -26.11 15.10
N ALA A 121 -3.49 -24.94 15.77
CA ALA A 121 -4.40 -24.65 16.87
C ALA A 121 -5.80 -24.22 16.39
N ASP A 122 -5.92 -23.67 15.17
CA ASP A 122 -7.19 -23.36 14.50
C ASP A 122 -7.10 -23.58 12.98
N PRO A 123 -7.39 -24.81 12.49
CA PRO A 123 -7.26 -25.18 11.08
C PRO A 123 -8.11 -24.34 10.12
N LYS A 124 -9.05 -23.54 10.63
CA LYS A 124 -9.85 -22.62 9.81
C LYS A 124 -9.06 -21.39 9.38
N THR A 125 -7.99 -21.06 10.08
CA THR A 125 -7.10 -19.96 9.73
C THR A 125 -6.01 -20.49 8.81
N ALA A 126 -6.36 -20.66 7.54
CA ALA A 126 -5.45 -21.12 6.48
C ALA A 126 -5.27 -20.03 5.42
N GLN A 127 -4.05 -19.89 4.91
CA GLN A 127 -3.72 -18.96 3.84
C GLN A 127 -2.79 -19.62 2.84
N ILE A 128 -2.92 -19.25 1.56
CA ILE A 128 -1.99 -19.72 0.53
C ILE A 128 -0.63 -19.07 0.81
N ASN A 129 0.40 -19.90 0.99
CA ASN A 129 1.77 -19.46 1.22
C ASN A 129 2.45 -19.11 -0.12
N LYS A 130 1.99 -18.05 -0.78
CA LYS A 130 2.72 -17.48 -1.91
C LYS A 130 3.66 -16.38 -1.43
N TRP A 131 4.90 -16.80 -1.14
CA TRP A 131 6.01 -15.88 -0.81
C TRP A 131 6.14 -14.75 -1.85
N THR A 132 6.02 -15.08 -3.13
CA THR A 132 6.10 -14.10 -4.21
C THR A 132 4.99 -13.06 -4.14
N GLU A 133 3.72 -13.45 -4.00
CA GLU A 133 2.62 -12.46 -3.93
C GLU A 133 2.71 -11.61 -2.65
N ARG A 134 3.13 -12.23 -1.55
CA ARG A 134 3.23 -11.57 -0.25
C ARG A 134 4.40 -10.60 -0.14
N TRP A 135 5.53 -10.88 -0.78
CA TRP A 135 6.75 -10.06 -0.66
C TRP A 135 7.07 -9.22 -1.89
N LEU A 136 6.63 -9.59 -3.10
CA LEU A 136 6.97 -8.85 -4.33
C LEU A 136 6.45 -7.40 -4.29
N MET A 137 5.20 -7.20 -3.87
CA MET A 137 4.62 -5.86 -3.78
C MET A 137 5.31 -5.00 -2.73
N PRO A 138 5.47 -5.43 -1.46
CA PRO A 138 6.19 -4.66 -0.45
C PRO A 138 7.64 -4.38 -0.85
N VAL A 139 8.36 -5.36 -1.40
CA VAL A 139 9.77 -5.22 -1.78
C VAL A 139 9.98 -4.20 -2.91
N ILE A 140 9.00 -4.00 -3.79
CA ILE A 140 9.08 -2.99 -4.86
C ILE A 140 8.58 -1.64 -4.36
N LEU A 141 7.42 -1.59 -3.70
CA LEU A 141 6.76 -0.35 -3.32
C LEU A 141 7.50 0.38 -2.19
N VAL A 142 7.95 -0.31 -1.15
CA VAL A 142 8.61 0.32 0.01
C VAL A 142 9.87 1.10 -0.40
N PRO A 143 10.86 0.53 -1.12
CA PRO A 143 12.03 1.29 -1.54
C PRO A 143 11.69 2.39 -2.56
N ALA A 144 10.69 2.19 -3.45
CA ALA A 144 10.24 3.24 -4.35
C ALA A 144 9.64 4.45 -3.60
N MET A 145 8.85 4.20 -2.55
CA MET A 145 8.30 5.24 -1.69
C MET A 145 9.39 5.97 -0.90
N ILE A 146 10.34 5.23 -0.32
CA ILE A 146 11.48 5.82 0.39
C ILE A 146 12.30 6.70 -0.56
N PHE A 147 12.62 6.19 -1.75
CA PHE A 147 13.37 6.93 -2.75
C PHE A 147 12.66 8.21 -3.17
N THR A 148 11.35 8.14 -3.41
CA THR A 148 10.54 9.32 -3.75
C THR A 148 10.51 10.33 -2.61
N ALA A 149 10.33 9.88 -1.36
CA ALA A 149 10.35 10.75 -0.19
C ALA A 149 11.72 11.44 -0.02
N LEU A 150 12.82 10.72 -0.24
CA LEU A 150 14.18 11.28 -0.19
C LEU A 150 14.40 12.30 -1.31
N LEU A 151 13.95 12.03 -2.53
CA LEU A 151 14.03 12.99 -3.64
C LEU A 151 13.25 14.26 -3.35
N VAL A 152 12.00 14.14 -2.88
CA VAL A 152 11.17 15.30 -2.54
C VAL A 152 11.81 16.13 -1.42
N ASN A 153 12.29 15.49 -0.35
CA ASN A 153 13.00 16.18 0.73
C ASN A 153 14.30 16.84 0.25
N PHE A 154 15.10 16.15 -0.56
CA PHE A 154 16.33 16.68 -1.12
C PHE A 154 16.08 17.91 -2.01
N PHE A 155 15.11 17.82 -2.92
CA PHE A 155 14.73 18.93 -3.79
C PHE A 155 14.16 20.11 -3.00
N LEU A 156 13.39 19.87 -1.94
CA LEU A 156 12.89 20.92 -1.07
C LEU A 156 14.02 21.61 -0.30
N ILE A 157 14.91 20.85 0.34
CA ILE A 157 16.08 21.41 1.04
C ILE A 157 16.93 22.23 0.06
N ARG A 158 17.15 21.71 -1.15
CA ARG A 158 17.88 22.43 -2.21
C ARG A 158 17.14 23.69 -2.68
N SER A 159 15.82 23.63 -2.80
CA SER A 159 14.99 24.78 -3.22
C SER A 159 14.97 25.87 -2.15
N PHE A 160 14.87 25.50 -0.88
CA PHE A 160 14.99 26.44 0.24
C PHE A 160 16.38 27.07 0.30
N ARG A 161 17.44 26.26 0.13
CA ARG A 161 18.83 26.74 0.05
C ARG A 161 19.12 27.68 -1.11
N ARG A 162 18.38 27.56 -2.21
CA ARG A 162 18.53 28.46 -3.35
C ARG A 162 17.87 29.81 -3.13
N ASN A 163 16.85 29.89 -2.28
CA ASN A 163 16.11 31.13 -2.03
C ASN A 163 16.77 32.07 -1.01
N GLU A 164 17.76 31.58 -0.25
CA GLU A 164 18.54 32.38 0.70
C GLU A 164 19.76 33.08 0.09
N ASN A 165 20.09 32.80 -1.18
CA ASN A 165 21.21 33.41 -1.91
C ASN A 165 20.79 34.53 -2.89
N VAL A 166 19.54 35.00 -2.81
CA VAL A 166 18.99 36.08 -3.65
C VAL A 166 18.44 37.26 -2.82
N GLY A 167 18.81 37.33 -1.53
CA GLY A 167 18.55 38.48 -0.65
C GLY A 167 19.78 39.37 -0.51
#